data_AF-A0A9W9VQH5-F1
#
_entry.id   AF-A0A9W9VQH5-F1
#
_cell.length_a   1.000
_cell.length_b   1.000
_cell.length_c   1.000
_cell.angle_alpha   90.00
_cell.angle_beta   90.00
_cell.angle_gamma   90.00
#
_symmetry.space_group_name_H-M   'P 1'
#
loop_
_entity.id
_entity.type
_entity.pdbx_description
1 polymer ?
#
loop_
_entity_poly.entity_id
_entity_poly.type
_entity_poly.pdbx_seq_one_letter_code
_entity_poly.pdbx_strand_id
1 'polypeptide(L)'
;MSLPPDAVNMHYKKFTLRLPSPDGGTQITSTLNMMEDSGASIATLYEDDIKNMMYPRPHDIPVEMVIGRSIVTTSNGQINQPLIKVEICLPHEGEVLIPWTPIQALLVEGRLTSRSADRLLGPVLRRMAYTATAPDNRDRIYIANSRNDLLDLLPEADISKAFVPEIPIDYPQEPGHPVFY
;
A
#
# COMPACT_ATOMS: atom_id res chain seq x y z
N MET A 1 -2.20 -17.93 -24.74
CA MET A 1 -2.89 -17.85 -23.44
C MET A 1 -2.00 -16.95 -22.59
N SER A 2 -2.31 -15.65 -22.56
CA SER A 2 -1.49 -14.62 -21.91
C SER A 2 -1.67 -14.70 -20.40
N LEU A 3 -0.57 -14.68 -19.66
CA LEU A 3 -0.61 -14.55 -18.20
C LEU A 3 -1.09 -13.13 -17.89
N PRO A 4 -2.03 -12.94 -16.95
CA PRO A 4 -2.42 -11.60 -16.54
C PRO A 4 -1.19 -10.85 -15.98
N PRO A 5 -1.12 -9.52 -16.15
CA PRO A 5 0.03 -8.68 -15.78
C PRO A 5 0.37 -8.63 -14.27
N ASP A 6 -0.20 -9.52 -13.45
CA ASP A 6 -0.02 -9.59 -12.00
C ASP A 6 1.03 -10.64 -11.58
N ALA A 7 1.90 -11.12 -12.48
CA ALA A 7 2.87 -12.18 -12.19
C ALA A 7 4.16 -11.71 -11.49
N VAL A 8 4.17 -10.51 -10.91
CA VAL A 8 5.15 -10.12 -9.89
C VAL A 8 4.41 -10.28 -8.56
N ASN A 9 4.85 -11.15 -7.64
CA ASN A 9 4.17 -11.29 -6.34
C ASN A 9 4.39 -10.02 -5.52
N MET A 10 3.58 -9.00 -5.76
CA MET A 10 3.62 -7.79 -4.97
C MET A 10 3.13 -8.12 -3.55
N HIS A 11 3.89 -7.73 -2.54
CA HIS A 11 3.58 -8.11 -1.17
C HIS A 11 2.47 -7.21 -0.63
N TYR A 12 1.26 -7.76 -0.49
CA TYR A 12 0.15 -7.04 0.15
C TYR A 12 0.05 -7.37 1.64
N LYS A 13 -0.30 -6.38 2.44
CA LYS A 13 -0.60 -6.54 3.87
C LYS A 13 -1.90 -5.81 4.22
N LYS A 14 -2.63 -6.36 5.20
CA LYS A 14 -3.86 -5.77 5.73
C LYS A 14 -3.52 -4.74 6.79
N PHE A 15 -3.86 -3.49 6.54
CA PHE A 15 -3.75 -2.41 7.51
C PHE A 15 -5.14 -1.96 7.92
N THR A 16 -5.29 -1.66 9.20
CA THR A 16 -6.50 -1.03 9.72
C THR A 16 -6.23 0.46 9.81
N LEU A 17 -7.07 1.27 9.16
CA LEU A 17 -7.06 2.72 9.27
C LEU A 17 -8.19 3.22 10.14
N ARG A 18 -7.99 4.41 10.71
CA ARG A 18 -9.02 5.22 11.36
C ARG A 18 -8.82 6.69 11.03
N LEU A 19 -9.92 7.43 11.03
CA LEU A 19 -9.87 8.88 10.91
C LEU A 19 -9.55 9.50 12.28
N PRO A 20 -8.72 10.56 12.35
CA PRO A 20 -8.50 11.27 13.59
C PRO A 20 -9.83 11.85 14.08
N SER A 21 -10.19 11.57 15.34
CA SER A 21 -11.36 12.18 16.00
C SER A 21 -10.86 13.26 16.96
N PRO A 22 -11.19 14.55 16.73
CA PRO A 22 -10.76 15.66 17.60
C PRO A 22 -11.37 15.60 19.00
N ASP A 23 -12.52 14.94 19.14
CA ASP A 23 -13.39 14.88 20.31
C ASP A 23 -13.34 13.54 21.05
N GLY A 24 -12.53 12.58 20.57
CA GLY A 24 -12.42 11.24 21.17
C GLY A 24 -13.69 10.39 21.02
N GLY A 25 -14.57 10.73 20.08
CA GLY A 25 -15.76 9.96 19.75
C GLY A 25 -15.44 8.57 19.15
N THR A 26 -16.47 7.79 18.86
CA THR A 26 -16.34 6.46 18.26
C THR A 26 -15.55 6.54 16.95
N GLN A 27 -14.33 5.99 16.96
CA GLN A 27 -13.46 5.98 15.80
C GLN A 27 -13.90 4.88 14.84
N ILE A 28 -14.44 5.27 13.70
CA ILE A 28 -14.74 4.34 12.61
C ILE A 28 -13.41 3.85 12.04
N THR A 29 -13.28 2.53 11.97
CA THR A 29 -12.09 1.87 11.42
C THR A 29 -12.45 1.15 10.12
N SER A 30 -11.47 1.05 9.21
CA SER A 30 -11.59 0.28 7.97
C SER A 30 -10.33 -0.54 7.78
N THR A 31 -10.45 -1.77 7.29
CA THR A 31 -9.29 -2.63 7.00
C THR A 31 -9.11 -2.74 5.51
N LEU A 32 -7.93 -2.35 5.01
CA LEU A 32 -7.60 -2.35 3.58
C LEU A 32 -6.39 -3.25 3.30
N ASN A 33 -6.43 -3.93 2.16
CA ASN A 33 -5.21 -4.48 1.56
C ASN A 33 -4.43 -3.34 0.92
N MET A 34 -3.16 -3.22 1.31
CA MET A 34 -2.23 -2.23 0.79
C MET A 34 -0.95 -2.91 0.36
N MET A 35 -0.37 -2.43 -0.73
CA MET A 35 0.90 -2.89 -1.26
C MET A 35 2.05 -2.37 -0.38
N GLU A 36 2.94 -3.29 -0.05
CA GLU A 36 4.27 -2.97 0.42
C GLU A 36 5.08 -2.48 -0.79
N ASP A 37 5.36 -1.19 -0.80
CA ASP A 37 6.24 -0.57 -1.78
C ASP A 37 7.29 0.22 -1.02
N SER A 38 8.41 -0.43 -0.69
CA SER A 38 9.54 0.23 -0.03
C SER A 38 10.12 1.42 -0.83
N GLY A 39 9.81 1.54 -2.13
CA GLY A 39 10.16 2.68 -2.97
C GLY A 39 9.22 3.89 -2.81
N ALA A 40 7.98 3.69 -2.37
CA ALA A 40 6.99 4.76 -2.22
C ALA A 40 7.39 5.78 -1.15
N SER A 41 7.48 7.06 -1.53
CA SER A 41 7.84 8.16 -0.61
C SER A 41 6.67 8.67 0.22
N ILE A 42 5.43 8.38 -0.18
CA ILE A 42 4.20 8.73 0.54
C ILE A 42 3.19 7.57 0.46
N ALA A 43 2.36 7.40 1.48
CA ALA A 43 1.25 6.46 1.42
C ALA A 43 0.17 6.97 0.44
N THR A 44 -0.57 6.06 -0.19
CA THR A 44 -1.68 6.41 -1.09
C THR A 44 -2.95 5.70 -0.66
N LEU A 45 -4.06 6.44 -0.65
CA LEU A 45 -5.40 5.94 -0.37
C LEU A 45 -6.36 6.46 -1.43
N TYR A 46 -7.48 5.77 -1.65
CA TYR A 46 -8.54 6.27 -2.52
C TYR A 46 -9.54 7.12 -1.75
N GLU A 47 -10.11 8.13 -2.41
CA GLU A 47 -11.18 8.95 -1.84
C GLU A 47 -12.34 8.10 -1.29
N ASP A 48 -12.75 7.07 -2.03
CA ASP A 48 -13.82 6.18 -1.61
C ASP A 48 -13.49 5.42 -0.31
N ASP A 49 -12.21 5.10 -0.06
CA ASP A 49 -11.82 4.45 1.20
C ASP A 49 -12.16 5.33 2.41
N ILE A 50 -11.97 6.64 2.26
CA ILE A 50 -12.23 7.64 3.29
C ILE A 50 -13.71 7.96 3.39
N LYS A 51 -14.38 8.23 2.27
CA LYS A 51 -15.82 8.57 2.23
C LYS A 51 -16.67 7.45 2.86
N ASN A 52 -16.29 6.19 2.66
CA ASN A 52 -17.00 5.04 3.23
C ASN A 52 -16.88 4.93 4.76
N MET A 53 -15.94 5.66 5.38
CA MET A 53 -15.77 5.69 6.84
C MET A 53 -16.53 6.84 7.51
N MET A 54 -17.25 7.67 6.73
CA MET A 54 -17.92 8.87 7.23
C MET A 54 -19.43 8.71 7.14
N TYR A 55 -20.15 9.25 8.14
CA TYR A 55 -21.60 9.25 8.14
C TYR A 55 -22.17 10.65 8.43
N PRO A 56 -23.10 11.16 7.59
CA PRO A 56 -23.50 10.60 6.30
C PRO A 56 -22.32 10.56 5.31
N ARG A 57 -22.33 9.64 4.34
CA ARG A 57 -21.28 9.57 3.31
C ARG A 57 -21.27 10.88 2.52
N PRO A 58 -20.19 11.66 2.54
CA PRO A 58 -20.16 12.95 1.86
C PRO A 58 -19.93 12.74 0.35
N HIS A 59 -20.35 13.75 -0.44
CA HIS A 59 -20.06 13.79 -1.87
C HIS A 59 -18.55 14.00 -2.12
N ASP A 60 -17.96 14.92 -1.37
CA ASP A 60 -16.54 15.30 -1.44
C ASP A 60 -15.85 15.09 -0.09
N ILE A 61 -14.52 15.02 -0.10
CA ILE A 61 -13.73 14.94 1.12
C ILE A 61 -13.79 16.31 1.82
N PRO A 62 -14.17 16.37 3.11
CA PRO A 62 -14.26 17.64 3.79
C PRO A 62 -12.92 18.38 3.85
N VAL A 63 -12.95 19.69 3.63
CA VAL A 63 -11.74 20.52 3.49
C VAL A 63 -10.89 20.50 4.75
N GLU A 64 -11.52 20.37 5.92
CA GLU A 64 -10.87 20.27 7.23
C GLU A 64 -10.01 19.01 7.40
N MET A 65 -10.24 17.97 6.58
CA MET A 65 -9.40 16.77 6.57
C MET A 65 -8.16 16.94 5.69
N VAL A 66 -8.16 17.91 4.79
CA VAL A 66 -7.08 18.18 3.86
C VAL A 66 -6.01 19.04 4.54
N ILE A 67 -4.85 18.45 4.81
CA ILE A 67 -3.72 19.11 5.47
C ILE A 67 -2.77 19.81 4.49
N GLY A 68 -2.95 19.59 3.19
CA GLY A 68 -2.09 20.14 2.15
C GLY A 68 -2.39 19.53 0.79
N ARG A 69 -1.55 19.85 -0.21
CA ARG A 69 -1.61 19.27 -1.54
C ARG A 69 -0.20 18.89 -1.99
N SER A 70 -0.10 17.78 -2.71
CA SER A 70 1.13 17.37 -3.38
C SER A 70 0.99 17.57 -4.88
N ILE A 71 2.05 18.06 -5.52
CA ILE A 71 2.14 18.17 -6.97
C ILE A 71 2.82 16.91 -7.47
N VAL A 72 2.10 16.09 -8.22
CA VAL A 72 2.65 14.90 -8.88
C VAL A 72 2.80 15.21 -10.36
N THR A 73 4.01 15.01 -10.89
CA THR A 73 4.25 15.17 -12.33
C THR A 73 4.01 13.83 -13.02
N THR A 74 3.07 13.81 -13.94
CA THR A 74 2.74 12.64 -14.77
C THR A 74 3.14 12.89 -16.22
N SER A 75 3.06 11.86 -17.07
CA SER A 75 3.22 12.03 -18.53
C SER A 75 2.20 12.99 -19.14
N ASN A 76 1.03 13.14 -18.51
CA ASN A 76 -0.05 14.03 -18.94
C ASN A 76 -0.03 15.39 -18.24
N GLY A 77 1.08 15.75 -17.60
CA GLY A 77 1.25 17.01 -16.88
C GLY A 77 1.15 16.88 -15.36
N GLN A 78 1.06 18.02 -14.69
CA GLN A 78 1.02 18.09 -13.23
C GLN A 78 -0.39 17.90 -12.70
N ILE A 79 -0.54 17.03 -11.70
CA ILE A 79 -1.78 16.82 -10.96
C ILE A 79 -1.59 17.26 -9.51
N ASN A 80 -2.60 17.94 -8.96
CA ASN A 80 -2.60 18.44 -7.59
C ASN A 80 -3.49 17.56 -6.71
N GLN A 81 -2.86 16.63 -6.01
CA GLN A 81 -3.55 15.63 -5.20
C GLN A 81 -3.61 16.07 -3.73
N PRO A 82 -4.79 16.00 -3.08
CA PRO A 82 -4.92 16.37 -1.68
C PRO A 82 -4.14 15.41 -0.77
N LEU A 83 -3.63 15.96 0.32
CA LEU A 83 -2.98 15.22 1.40
C LEU A 83 -3.90 15.24 2.61
N ILE A 84 -4.09 14.06 3.22
CA ILE A 84 -4.86 13.92 4.46
C ILE A 84 -3.99 13.31 5.56
N LYS A 85 -4.44 13.47 6.80
CA LYS A 85 -3.87 12.77 7.95
C LYS A 85 -4.81 11.65 8.38
N VAL A 86 -4.29 10.43 8.47
CA VAL A 86 -5.01 9.27 9.00
C VAL A 86 -4.15 8.57 10.03
N GLU A 87 -4.74 7.72 10.85
CA GLU A 87 -3.98 6.81 11.70
C GLU A 87 -4.12 5.39 11.17
N ILE A 88 -3.04 4.63 11.24
CA ILE A 88 -3.00 3.23 10.79
C ILE A 88 -2.46 2.32 11.88
N CYS A 89 -2.87 1.07 11.82
CA CYS A 89 -2.44 0.00 12.71
C CYS A 89 -2.20 -1.27 11.89
N LEU A 90 -1.18 -2.02 12.27
CA LEU A 90 -0.88 -3.35 11.72
C LEU A 90 -0.93 -4.38 12.85
N PRO A 91 -2.00 -5.17 12.97
CA PRO A 91 -2.00 -6.34 13.84
C PRO A 91 -1.23 -7.50 13.17
N HIS A 92 -0.54 -8.30 13.98
CA HIS A 92 0.10 -9.54 13.55
C HIS A 92 -0.04 -10.60 14.65
N GLU A 93 -0.68 -11.73 14.33
CA GLU A 93 -0.80 -12.90 15.22
C GLU A 93 -1.31 -12.62 16.65
N GLY A 94 -2.20 -11.63 16.80
CA GLY A 94 -2.76 -11.25 18.11
C GLY A 94 -1.97 -10.17 18.84
N GLU A 95 -0.82 -9.76 18.31
CA GLU A 95 -0.05 -8.61 18.76
C GLU A 95 -0.20 -7.41 17.82
N VAL A 96 0.15 -6.23 18.31
CA VAL A 96 0.14 -4.99 17.52
C VAL A 96 1.56 -4.73 17.06
N LEU A 97 1.82 -5.01 15.78
CA LEU A 97 3.14 -4.83 15.17
C LEU A 97 3.46 -3.36 14.92
N ILE A 98 2.48 -2.62 14.39
CA ILE A 98 2.53 -1.16 14.29
C ILE A 98 1.33 -0.61 15.06
N PRO A 99 1.55 0.15 16.16
CA PRO A 99 0.46 0.77 16.90
C PRO A 99 -0.21 1.84 16.05
N TRP A 100 -1.36 2.34 16.51
CA TRP A 100 -2.03 3.47 15.88
C TRP A 100 -1.06 4.64 15.67
N THR A 101 -0.65 4.81 14.42
CA THR A 101 0.42 5.73 14.03
C THR A 101 -0.15 6.74 13.05
N PRO A 102 -0.03 8.05 13.33
CA PRO A 102 -0.47 9.08 12.40
C PRO A 102 0.45 9.11 11.18
N ILE A 103 -0.15 9.08 10.00
CA ILE A 103 0.54 9.15 8.71
C ILE A 103 -0.09 10.22 7.82
N GLN A 104 0.71 10.68 6.87
CA GLN A 104 0.20 11.46 5.75
C GLN A 104 -0.06 10.51 4.59
N ALA A 105 -1.24 10.66 3.97
CA ALA A 105 -1.60 9.91 2.78
C ALA A 105 -1.99 10.87 1.65
N LEU A 106 -1.47 10.58 0.46
CA LEU A 106 -1.97 11.13 -0.78
C LEU A 106 -3.33 10.50 -1.08
N LEU A 107 -4.31 11.33 -1.37
CA LEU A 107 -5.65 10.87 -1.65
C LEU A 107 -5.90 10.90 -3.15
N VAL A 108 -6.05 9.72 -3.74
CA VAL A 108 -6.30 9.50 -5.15
C VAL A 108 -7.81 9.53 -5.40
N GLU A 109 -8.22 10.28 -6.41
CA GLU A 109 -9.64 10.42 -6.78
C GLU A 109 -10.28 9.06 -7.14
N GLY A 110 -11.54 8.89 -6.75
CA GLY A 110 -12.33 7.70 -7.08
C GLY A 110 -12.09 6.51 -6.16
N ARG A 111 -11.97 5.31 -6.75
CA ARG A 111 -11.87 4.03 -6.05
C ARG A 111 -10.83 3.11 -6.66
N LEU A 112 -10.33 2.16 -5.88
CA LEU A 112 -9.49 1.07 -6.39
C LEU A 112 -10.29 0.24 -7.41
N THR A 113 -9.72 0.04 -8.60
CA THR A 113 -10.22 -0.85 -9.65
C THR A 113 -9.07 -1.70 -10.18
N SER A 114 -9.35 -2.71 -10.99
CA SER A 114 -8.30 -3.52 -11.66
C SER A 114 -7.41 -2.73 -12.61
N ARG A 115 -7.76 -1.48 -12.95
CA ARG A 115 -6.95 -0.57 -13.79
C ARG A 115 -6.31 0.57 -13.00
N SER A 116 -6.58 0.67 -11.70
CA SER A 116 -6.08 1.76 -10.87
C SER A 116 -4.75 1.35 -10.21
N ALA A 117 -3.92 2.32 -9.82
CA ALA A 117 -2.71 2.05 -9.07
C ALA A 117 -3.02 1.48 -7.68
N ASP A 118 -2.14 0.67 -7.11
CA ASP A 118 -2.36 0.13 -5.78
C ASP A 118 -2.33 1.20 -4.68
N ARG A 119 -2.93 0.84 -3.54
CA ARG A 119 -2.74 1.57 -2.29
C ARG A 119 -1.34 1.28 -1.77
N LEU A 120 -0.56 2.32 -1.49
CA LEU A 120 0.84 2.21 -1.09
C LEU A 120 1.00 2.56 0.39
N LEU A 121 1.91 1.86 1.08
CA LEU A 121 2.20 2.12 2.49
C LEU A 121 3.70 2.15 2.84
N GLY A 122 4.55 2.23 1.81
CA GLY A 122 6.02 2.22 1.93
C GLY A 122 6.64 3.02 3.08
N PRO A 123 6.26 4.28 3.30
CA PRO A 123 6.89 5.11 4.33
C PRO A 123 6.72 4.59 5.76
N VAL A 124 5.64 3.85 6.02
CA VAL A 124 5.29 3.41 7.37
C VAL A 124 6.14 2.23 7.77
N LEU A 125 6.15 1.17 6.94
CA LEU A 125 6.91 -0.03 7.22
C LEU A 125 8.41 0.29 7.36
N ARG A 126 8.94 1.17 6.50
CA ARG A 126 10.34 1.64 6.58
C ARG A 126 10.69 2.41 7.85
N ARG A 127 9.71 3.02 8.53
CA ARG A 127 9.95 3.86 9.72
C ARG A 127 9.59 3.16 11.03
N MET A 128 8.67 2.21 10.99
CA MET A 128 8.03 1.66 12.18
C MET A 128 8.28 0.17 12.38
N ALA A 129 8.85 -0.52 11.39
CA ALA A 129 9.12 -1.94 11.47
C ALA A 129 10.51 -2.29 10.91
N TYR A 130 11.04 -3.42 11.36
CA TYR A 130 12.15 -4.09 10.71
C TYR A 130 11.59 -4.98 9.60
N THR A 131 12.09 -4.81 8.38
CA THR A 131 11.68 -5.62 7.23
C THR A 131 12.89 -6.31 6.60
N ALA A 132 12.68 -7.54 6.12
CA ALA A 132 13.67 -8.27 5.33
C ALA A 132 13.00 -9.26 4.38
N THR A 133 13.76 -9.68 3.37
CA THR A 133 13.45 -10.81 2.51
C THR A 133 14.54 -11.87 2.68
N ALA A 134 14.23 -13.12 2.34
CA ALA A 134 15.17 -14.23 2.38
C ALA A 134 15.20 -14.95 1.01
N PRO A 135 16.37 -15.46 0.57
CA PRO A 135 16.49 -16.22 -0.68
C PRO A 135 15.99 -17.67 -0.47
N ASP A 136 14.72 -17.82 -0.09
CA ASP A 136 14.08 -19.10 0.23
C ASP A 136 13.04 -19.55 -0.83
N ASN A 137 12.98 -18.83 -1.95
CA ASN A 137 12.01 -19.01 -3.05
C ASN A 137 10.54 -18.87 -2.64
N ARG A 138 10.24 -18.30 -1.47
CA ARG A 138 8.84 -18.11 -1.02
C ARG A 138 8.27 -16.75 -1.37
N ASP A 139 9.12 -15.84 -1.83
CA ASP A 139 8.75 -14.48 -2.21
C ASP A 139 7.94 -13.79 -1.09
N ARG A 140 8.59 -13.65 0.08
CA ARG A 140 7.97 -13.10 1.29
C ARG A 140 8.79 -11.96 1.86
N ILE A 141 8.08 -10.95 2.33
CA ILE A 141 8.61 -9.97 3.28
C ILE A 141 8.27 -10.40 4.70
N TYR A 142 9.32 -10.49 5.50
CA TYR A 142 9.30 -10.66 6.94
C TYR A 142 9.26 -9.29 7.60
N ILE A 143 8.41 -9.13 8.61
CA ILE A 143 8.18 -7.85 9.30
C ILE A 143 8.20 -8.13 10.81
N ALA A 144 8.97 -7.35 11.57
CA ALA A 144 9.06 -7.45 13.02
C ALA A 144 9.14 -6.06 13.69
N ASN A 145 8.86 -5.99 14.99
CA ASN A 145 9.00 -4.77 15.81
C ASN A 145 10.42 -4.58 16.36
N SER A 146 11.23 -5.64 16.40
CA SER A 146 12.63 -5.60 16.80
C SER A 146 13.54 -6.32 15.81
N ARG A 147 14.82 -5.96 15.83
CA ARG A 147 15.84 -6.63 15.02
C ARG A 147 15.98 -8.12 15.37
N ASN A 148 15.91 -8.45 16.66
CA ASN A 148 16.13 -9.83 17.11
C ASN A 148 14.96 -10.71 16.67
N ASP A 149 13.72 -10.24 16.84
CA ASP A 149 12.54 -10.98 16.38
C ASP A 149 12.57 -11.17 14.86
N LEU A 150 13.06 -10.18 14.10
CA LEU A 150 13.26 -10.36 12.66
C LEU A 150 14.28 -11.47 12.35
N LEU A 151 15.39 -11.52 13.08
CA LEU A 151 16.41 -12.57 12.88
C LEU A 151 15.84 -13.95 13.22
N ASP A 152 15.02 -14.06 14.25
CA ASP A 152 14.37 -15.32 14.65
C ASP A 152 13.30 -15.77 13.64
N LEU A 153 12.65 -14.81 12.95
CA LEU A 153 11.65 -15.08 11.91
C LEU A 153 12.27 -15.50 10.56
N LEU A 154 13.51 -15.10 10.28
CA LEU A 154 14.15 -15.37 9.00
C LEU A 154 14.54 -16.86 8.89
N PRO A 155 14.24 -17.51 7.75
CA PRO A 155 14.63 -18.90 7.56
C PRO A 155 16.14 -19.01 7.38
N GLU A 156 16.70 -20.17 7.72
CA GLU A 156 18.01 -20.58 7.24
C GLU A 156 17.94 -20.78 5.73
N ALA A 157 18.33 -19.75 4.97
CA ALA A 157 18.22 -19.76 3.52
C ALA A 157 19.49 -20.37 2.89
N ASP A 158 19.29 -21.34 1.99
CA ASP A 158 20.36 -21.94 1.19
C ASP A 158 20.37 -21.28 -0.19
N ILE A 159 21.29 -20.33 -0.37
CA ILE A 159 21.43 -19.53 -1.59
C ILE A 159 21.67 -20.43 -2.81
N SER A 160 22.29 -21.60 -2.66
CA SER A 160 22.54 -22.51 -3.78
C SER A 160 21.26 -23.09 -4.41
N LYS A 161 20.15 -23.04 -3.66
CA LYS A 161 18.82 -23.47 -4.09
C LYS A 161 17.93 -22.30 -4.48
N ALA A 162 18.37 -21.06 -4.29
CA ALA A 162 17.61 -19.89 -4.65
C ALA A 162 17.56 -19.74 -6.19
N PHE A 163 16.40 -19.37 -6.73
CA PHE A 163 16.25 -19.07 -8.14
C PHE A 163 15.47 -17.77 -8.32
N VAL A 164 15.81 -17.03 -9.38
CA VAL A 164 15.04 -15.87 -9.82
C VAL A 164 13.98 -16.38 -10.79
N PRO A 165 12.68 -16.19 -10.53
CA PRO A 165 11.65 -16.61 -11.46
C PRO A 165 11.76 -15.82 -12.76
N GLU A 166 11.64 -16.51 -13.90
CA GLU A 166 11.52 -15.84 -15.19
C GLU A 166 10.15 -15.18 -15.29
N ILE A 167 10.12 -13.86 -15.44
CA ILE A 167 8.87 -13.13 -15.69
C ILE A 167 8.49 -13.39 -17.15
N PRO A 168 7.26 -13.85 -17.44
CA PRO A 168 6.77 -13.97 -18.81
C PRO A 168 6.82 -12.59 -19.48
N ILE A 169 7.63 -12.48 -20.54
CA ILE A 169 7.66 -11.26 -21.36
C ILE A 169 6.49 -11.37 -22.35
N ASP A 170 5.49 -10.49 -22.19
CA ASP A 170 4.63 -10.17 -23.33
C ASP A 170 5.50 -9.42 -24.34
N TYR A 171 5.91 -10.12 -25.39
CA TYR A 171 6.63 -9.50 -26.51
C TYR A 171 5.81 -8.31 -27.03
N PRO A 172 6.46 -7.21 -27.46
CA PRO A 172 5.74 -6.11 -28.08
C PRO A 172 4.88 -6.67 -29.22
N GLN A 173 3.58 -6.39 -29.15
CA GLN A 173 2.63 -6.65 -30.22
C GLN A 173 3.24 -6.17 -31.53
N GLU A 174 3.16 -6.98 -32.58
CA GLU A 174 3.63 -6.59 -33.91
C GLU A 174 3.08 -5.20 -34.28
N PRO A 175 3.88 -4.31 -34.87
CA PRO A 175 3.42 -2.99 -35.29
C PRO A 175 2.16 -3.12 -36.16
N GLY A 176 1.01 -2.65 -35.68
CA GLY A 176 -0.22 -2.57 -36.49
C GLY A 176 -1.52 -3.09 -35.88
N HIS A 177 -1.53 -3.68 -34.68
CA HIS A 177 -2.78 -4.14 -34.06
C HIS A 177 -3.32 -3.15 -33.01
N PRO A 178 -4.48 -2.49 -33.24
CA PRO A 178 -5.12 -1.63 -32.24
C PRO A 178 -5.81 -2.46 -31.15
N VAL A 179 -5.56 -2.12 -29.88
CA VAL A 179 -6.20 -2.73 -28.72
C VAL A 179 -7.43 -1.92 -28.34
N PHE A 180 -8.61 -2.33 -28.81
CA PHE A 180 -9.89 -1.93 -28.23
C PHE A 180 -10.61 -3.20 -27.78
N TYR A 181 -10.72 -3.41 -26.46
CA TYR A 181 -11.79 -4.16 -25.81
C TYR A 181 -12.12 -3.53 -24.46
#